data_AF-A7IAQ7-F1
#
_entry.id   AF-A7IAQ7-F1
#
_cell.length_a   1.000
_cell.length_b   1.000
_cell.length_c   1.000
_cell.angle_alpha   90.00
_cell.angle_beta   90.00
_cell.angle_gamma   90.00
#
_symmetry.space_group_name_H-M   'P 1'
#
loop_
_entity.id
_entity.type
_entity.pdbx_description
1 polymer ?
#
loop_
_entity_poly.entity_id
_entity_poly.type
_entity_poly.pdbx_seq_one_letter_code
_entity_poly.pdbx_strand_id
1 'polypeptide(L)'
;MQARIHGGRRRRSAEIPWLFVATIIGVVIVAGAAVLYFSGGSSSGHSSSDMVPLTPTPTGTLAATGTHAVVTSSTPVVIATSTPAVVSSTGVSISVSYIGGFNGTYNSGDGIMTVSGSGSKVYTVANATGTITATFQKTDSTATHPLSVSIYKNGQQLAIDNTSASYGKVTVSATV
;
A
#
# COMPACT_ATOMS: atom_id res chain seq x y z
N MET A 1 -66.81 -1.86 -13.10
CA MET A 1 -66.44 -1.97 -11.67
C MET A 1 -64.94 -2.19 -11.61
N GLN A 2 -64.18 -1.15 -11.26
CA GLN A 2 -62.72 -1.16 -11.12
C GLN A 2 -62.34 -1.40 -9.65
N ALA A 3 -61.31 -2.20 -9.40
CA ALA A 3 -60.64 -2.25 -8.09
C ALA A 3 -59.13 -2.06 -8.29
N ARG A 4 -58.65 -0.90 -7.84
CA ARG A 4 -57.26 -0.43 -7.92
C ARG A 4 -56.59 -0.70 -6.57
N ILE A 5 -55.64 -1.63 -6.52
CA ILE A 5 -54.86 -1.92 -5.30
C ILE A 5 -53.56 -1.12 -5.34
N HIS A 6 -53.37 -0.22 -4.36
CA HIS A 6 -52.12 0.49 -4.10
C HIS A 6 -51.42 -0.11 -2.88
N GLY A 7 -50.33 -0.84 -3.10
CA GLY A 7 -49.45 -1.34 -2.05
C GLY A 7 -48.33 -0.35 -1.75
N GLY A 8 -48.52 0.50 -0.74
CA GLY A 8 -47.48 1.40 -0.23
C GLY A 8 -46.42 0.66 0.59
N ARG A 9 -45.20 0.54 0.05
CA ARG A 9 -44.02 0.09 0.80
C ARG A 9 -43.54 1.21 1.72
N ARG A 10 -43.88 1.12 3.00
CA ARG A 10 -43.29 1.96 4.07
C ARG A 10 -41.81 1.60 4.22
N ARG A 11 -40.92 2.51 3.81
CA ARG A 11 -39.50 2.45 4.15
C ARG A 11 -39.37 2.73 5.65
N ARG A 12 -38.92 1.75 6.41
CA ARG A 12 -38.51 1.95 7.81
C ARG A 12 -37.14 2.63 7.79
N SER A 13 -37.08 3.90 8.19
CA SER A 13 -35.82 4.55 8.55
C SER A 13 -35.19 3.75 9.68
N ALA A 14 -33.98 3.24 9.46
CA ALA A 14 -33.19 2.60 10.49
C ALA A 14 -32.67 3.70 11.42
N GLU A 15 -33.24 3.76 12.64
CA GLU A 15 -32.68 4.58 13.70
C GLU A 15 -31.33 3.98 14.11
N ILE A 16 -30.25 4.68 13.76
CA ILE A 16 -28.92 4.34 14.23
C ILE A 16 -28.91 4.64 15.73
N PRO A 17 -28.64 3.66 16.61
CA PRO A 17 -28.68 3.88 18.05
C PRO A 17 -27.63 4.92 18.43
N TRP A 18 -28.09 6.04 19.00
CA TRP A 18 -27.28 7.21 19.35
C TRP A 18 -26.05 6.88 20.23
N LEU A 19 -26.13 5.77 20.98
CA LEU A 19 -25.04 5.22 21.78
C LEU A 19 -23.77 4.86 20.98
N PHE A 20 -23.89 4.47 19.70
CA PHE A 20 -22.71 4.15 18.89
C PHE A 20 -21.92 5.39 18.49
N VAL A 21 -22.58 6.53 18.27
CA VAL A 21 -21.92 7.78 17.86
C VAL A 21 -21.08 8.35 19.02
N ALA A 22 -21.62 8.35 20.24
CA ALA A 22 -20.91 8.87 21.42
C ALA A 22 -19.65 8.05 21.76
N THR A 23 -19.71 6.72 21.59
CA THR A 23 -18.59 5.82 21.88
C THR A 23 -17.42 6.04 20.93
N ILE A 24 -17.71 6.23 19.63
CA ILE A 24 -16.67 6.47 18.61
C ILE A 24 -15.94 7.80 18.88
N ILE A 25 -16.67 8.85 19.28
CA ILE A 25 -16.07 10.16 19.59
C ILE A 25 -15.10 10.05 20.79
N GLY A 26 -15.47 9.31 21.83
CA GLY A 26 -14.60 9.10 23.00
C GLY A 26 -13.28 8.40 22.67
N VAL A 27 -13.32 7.36 21.82
CA VAL A 27 -12.12 6.59 21.44
C VAL A 27 -11.16 7.44 20.58
N VAL A 28 -11.68 8.30 19.69
CA VAL A 28 -10.86 9.16 18.83
C VAL A 28 -10.09 10.22 19.64
N ILE A 29 -10.70 10.78 20.69
CA ILE A 29 -10.03 11.79 21.55
C ILE A 29 -8.87 11.17 22.34
N VAL A 30 -9.07 9.97 22.89
CA VAL A 30 -8.02 9.28 23.67
C VAL A 30 -6.86 8.83 22.78
N ALA A 31 -7.15 8.33 21.57
CA ALA A 31 -6.11 7.95 20.61
C ALA A 31 -5.30 9.16 20.11
N GLY A 32 -5.94 10.31 19.87
CA GLY A 32 -5.25 11.54 19.45
C GLY A 32 -4.28 12.07 20.50
N ALA A 33 -4.65 12.02 21.79
CA ALA A 33 -3.79 12.47 22.88
C ALA A 33 -2.55 11.57 23.06
N ALA A 34 -2.69 10.26 22.85
CA ALA A 34 -1.56 9.31 22.94
C ALA A 34 -0.51 9.51 21.83
N VAL A 35 -0.95 9.85 20.61
CA VAL A 35 -0.03 10.11 19.48
C VAL A 35 0.77 11.39 19.70
N LEU A 36 0.15 12.45 20.22
CA LEU A 36 0.87 13.70 20.54
C LEU A 36 1.88 13.52 21.69
N TYR A 37 1.58 12.65 22.66
CA TYR A 37 2.51 12.37 23.76
C TYR A 37 3.75 11.56 23.31
N PHE A 38 3.60 10.67 22.33
CA PHE A 38 4.72 9.88 21.80
C PHE A 38 5.55 10.57 20.70
N SER A 39 5.03 11.62 20.06
CA SER A 39 5.72 12.34 18.99
C SER A 39 6.69 13.42 19.47
N GLY A 40 6.70 13.74 20.77
CA GLY A 40 7.43 14.88 21.34
C GLY A 40 8.86 14.62 21.82
N GLY A 41 9.44 13.43 21.60
CA GLY A 41 10.72 13.06 22.19
C GLY A 41 11.71 12.47 21.17
N SER A 42 12.44 13.31 20.44
CA SER A 42 13.71 12.92 19.82
C SER A 42 14.63 14.13 19.73
N SER A 43 15.48 14.19 20.73
CA SER A 43 16.57 15.12 20.95
C SER A 43 17.63 15.07 19.83
N SER A 44 18.11 16.26 19.50
CA SER A 44 19.26 16.62 18.70
C SER A 44 20.55 15.86 19.04
N GLY A 45 21.17 15.24 18.04
CA GLY A 45 22.56 14.77 18.08
C GLY A 45 23.35 15.36 16.91
N HIS A 46 24.12 16.41 17.20
CA HIS A 46 25.12 16.96 16.29
C HIS A 46 26.33 16.02 16.26
N SER A 47 26.84 15.70 15.08
CA SER A 47 28.21 15.21 14.94
C SER A 47 28.81 15.78 13.67
N SER A 48 29.57 16.86 13.88
CA SER A 48 30.54 17.40 12.95
C SER A 48 31.71 16.43 12.83
N SER A 49 32.17 16.16 11.62
CA SER A 49 33.51 15.65 11.37
C SER A 49 33.98 16.07 9.98
N ASP A 50 35.27 16.40 9.95
CA ASP A 50 35.98 17.33 9.08
C ASP A 50 36.16 16.98 7.61
N MET A 51 36.58 18.02 6.90
CA MET A 51 37.02 18.15 5.50
C MET A 51 38.04 17.11 5.03
N VAL A 52 37.94 16.77 3.73
CA VAL A 52 39.10 16.61 2.83
C VAL A 52 38.74 17.18 1.45
N PRO A 53 39.49 18.14 0.87
CA PRO A 53 39.29 18.59 -0.49
C PRO A 53 40.23 17.83 -1.44
N LEU A 54 39.69 17.29 -2.53
CA LEU A 54 40.51 16.85 -3.66
C LEU A 54 39.91 17.35 -4.98
N THR A 55 40.60 18.35 -5.54
CA THR A 55 40.57 18.79 -6.93
C THR A 55 41.33 17.78 -7.79
N PRO A 56 40.78 17.36 -8.94
CA PRO A 56 41.43 17.80 -10.18
C PRO A 56 40.47 18.28 -11.27
N THR A 57 40.89 19.37 -11.90
CA THR A 57 40.42 19.97 -13.14
C THR A 57 40.66 19.06 -14.34
N PRO A 58 39.66 18.85 -15.21
CA PRO A 58 39.93 18.66 -16.63
C PRO A 58 39.49 19.89 -17.44
N THR A 59 40.47 20.55 -18.05
CA THR A 59 40.30 21.53 -19.13
C THR A 59 39.82 20.81 -20.39
N GLY A 60 38.65 21.19 -20.90
CA GLY A 60 38.07 20.61 -22.11
C GLY A 60 37.35 21.67 -22.96
N THR A 61 38.12 22.28 -23.85
CA THR A 61 37.83 22.91 -25.14
C THR A 61 36.36 23.12 -25.57
N LEU A 62 36.01 24.39 -25.81
CA LEU A 62 34.82 24.83 -26.55
C LEU A 62 34.95 24.49 -28.05
N ALA A 63 33.95 23.80 -28.60
CA ALA A 63 33.75 23.62 -30.04
C ALA A 63 32.28 23.87 -30.42
N ALA A 64 32.11 24.31 -31.66
CA ALA A 64 31.01 25.11 -32.19
C ALA A 64 29.64 24.42 -32.34
N THR A 65 28.62 25.28 -32.25
CA THR A 65 27.35 25.34 -33.00
C THR A 65 27.03 24.17 -33.95
N GLY A 66 25.98 23.44 -33.60
CA GLY A 66 25.17 22.65 -34.52
C GLY A 66 23.76 22.51 -33.97
N THR A 67 22.83 23.35 -34.43
CA THR A 67 21.41 23.22 -34.13
C THR A 67 20.85 22.02 -34.90
N HIS A 68 20.95 20.83 -34.31
CA HIS A 68 20.22 19.65 -34.77
C HIS A 68 18.85 19.62 -34.11
N ALA A 69 17.80 19.67 -34.91
CA ALA A 69 16.44 19.40 -34.46
C ALA A 69 16.40 17.98 -33.87
N VAL A 70 16.23 17.89 -32.54
CA VAL A 70 15.95 16.64 -31.84
C VAL A 70 14.57 16.19 -32.29
N VAL A 71 14.54 15.27 -33.25
CA VAL A 71 13.36 14.44 -33.50
C VAL A 71 13.19 13.60 -32.24
N THR A 72 12.28 14.01 -31.36
CA THR A 72 11.78 13.20 -30.25
C THR A 72 11.18 11.92 -30.82
N SER A 73 12.02 10.90 -30.97
CA SER A 73 11.59 9.53 -31.17
C SER A 73 10.84 9.11 -29.91
N SER A 74 9.52 9.19 -29.98
CA SER A 74 8.63 8.63 -28.97
C SER A 74 8.82 7.11 -29.00
N THR A 75 9.74 6.61 -28.19
CA THR A 75 9.79 5.19 -27.89
C THR A 75 8.43 4.82 -27.29
N PRO A 76 7.70 3.85 -27.87
CA PRO A 76 6.46 3.41 -27.29
C PRO A 76 6.78 2.83 -25.91
N VAL A 77 6.23 3.45 -24.86
CA VAL A 77 6.28 2.92 -23.50
C VAL A 77 5.47 1.63 -23.52
N VAL A 78 6.16 0.49 -23.46
CA VAL A 78 5.53 -0.82 -23.30
C VAL A 78 4.97 -0.87 -21.88
N ILE A 79 3.68 -0.57 -21.74
CA ILE A 79 2.95 -0.73 -20.50
C ILE A 79 2.79 -2.23 -20.28
N ALA A 80 3.55 -2.79 -19.33
CA ALA A 80 3.41 -4.20 -18.96
C ALA A 80 2.00 -4.44 -18.41
N THR A 81 1.18 -5.18 -19.17
CA THR A 81 -0.14 -5.62 -18.72
C THR A 81 0.04 -6.57 -17.56
N SER A 82 -0.32 -6.15 -16.34
CA SER A 82 -0.27 -7.04 -15.18
C SER A 82 -1.30 -8.15 -15.36
N THR A 83 -0.84 -9.40 -15.47
CA THR A 83 -1.75 -10.56 -15.43
C THR A 83 -2.44 -10.59 -14.06
N PRO A 84 -3.78 -10.78 -13.99
CA PRO A 84 -4.47 -10.97 -12.73
C PRO A 84 -3.92 -12.21 -12.03
N ALA A 85 -3.47 -12.08 -10.77
CA ALA A 85 -3.02 -13.25 -10.03
C ALA A 85 -4.22 -14.07 -9.56
N VAL A 86 -4.15 -15.39 -9.76
CA VAL A 86 -5.23 -16.32 -9.40
C VAL A 86 -5.20 -16.56 -7.89
N VAL A 87 -6.27 -16.18 -7.22
CA VAL A 87 -6.47 -16.43 -5.78
C VAL A 87 -7.00 -17.84 -5.58
N SER A 88 -6.47 -18.57 -4.59
CA SER A 88 -6.96 -19.90 -4.26
C SER A 88 -8.40 -19.86 -3.73
N SER A 89 -9.25 -20.78 -4.18
CA SER A 89 -10.61 -20.97 -3.64
C SER A 89 -10.63 -21.59 -2.25
N THR A 90 -9.49 -22.08 -1.75
CA THR A 90 -9.35 -22.70 -0.42
C THR A 90 -8.13 -22.16 0.32
N GLY A 91 -8.25 -22.05 1.64
CA GLY A 91 -7.16 -21.59 2.51
C GLY A 91 -7.06 -20.06 2.59
N VAL A 92 -5.95 -19.59 3.16
CA VAL A 92 -5.66 -18.15 3.30
C VAL A 92 -4.58 -17.77 2.30
N SER A 93 -4.77 -16.65 1.61
CA SER A 93 -3.79 -16.16 0.66
C SER A 93 -3.64 -14.64 0.73
N ILE A 94 -2.43 -14.17 0.45
CA ILE A 94 -2.07 -12.76 0.42
C ILE A 94 -1.77 -12.42 -1.04
N SER A 95 -2.57 -11.52 -1.61
CA SER A 95 -2.35 -10.99 -2.95
C SER A 95 -1.63 -9.65 -2.86
N VAL A 96 -0.60 -9.48 -3.68
CA VAL A 96 0.18 -8.25 -3.81
C VAL A 96 0.18 -7.87 -5.27
N SER A 97 -0.15 -6.62 -5.59
CA SER A 97 -0.11 -6.10 -6.96
C SER A 97 0.66 -4.79 -6.99
N TYR A 98 1.76 -4.79 -7.73
CA TYR A 98 2.54 -3.59 -8.00
C TYR A 98 3.37 -3.75 -9.27
N ILE A 99 3.34 -2.78 -10.19
CA ILE A 99 4.09 -2.90 -11.45
C ILE A 99 5.62 -2.84 -11.25
N GLY A 100 6.08 -2.15 -10.19
CA GLY A 100 7.49 -2.08 -9.81
C GLY A 100 7.92 -3.21 -8.87
N GLY A 101 9.13 -3.10 -8.33
CA GLY A 101 9.67 -4.04 -7.36
C GLY A 101 9.20 -3.77 -5.93
N PHE A 102 8.97 -4.81 -5.15
CA PHE A 102 8.60 -4.75 -3.74
C PHE A 102 9.32 -5.81 -2.91
N ASN A 103 9.46 -5.52 -1.61
CA ASN A 103 9.86 -6.47 -0.58
C ASN A 103 8.79 -6.51 0.51
N GLY A 104 8.64 -7.62 1.21
CA GLY A 104 7.65 -7.72 2.27
C GLY A 104 7.86 -8.88 3.21
N THR A 105 7.05 -8.88 4.25
CA THR A 105 6.96 -9.94 5.24
C THR A 105 5.50 -10.25 5.53
N TYR A 106 5.22 -11.49 5.90
CA TYR A 106 3.91 -11.86 6.43
C TYR A 106 4.10 -12.92 7.50
N ASN A 107 3.21 -12.95 8.49
CA ASN A 107 3.19 -14.05 9.44
C ASN A 107 2.41 -15.25 8.87
N SER A 108 2.90 -16.42 9.21
CA SER A 108 2.29 -17.73 9.01
C SER A 108 2.17 -18.38 10.39
N GLY A 109 1.38 -19.45 10.50
CA GLY A 109 1.33 -20.26 11.74
C GLY A 109 2.72 -20.75 12.18
N ASP A 110 3.64 -20.89 11.23
CA ASP A 110 5.00 -21.39 11.44
C ASP A 110 6.06 -20.27 11.69
N GLY A 111 5.67 -18.99 11.66
CA GLY A 111 6.59 -17.86 11.86
C GLY A 111 6.48 -16.74 10.82
N ILE A 112 7.47 -15.86 10.76
CA ILE A 112 7.50 -14.73 9.80
C ILE A 112 8.21 -15.17 8.52
N MET A 113 7.54 -15.01 7.39
CA MET A 113 8.08 -15.25 6.05
C MET A 113 8.51 -13.92 5.42
N THR A 114 9.65 -13.91 4.73
CA THR A 114 10.14 -12.76 3.95
C THR A 114 10.07 -13.07 2.47
N VAL A 115 9.59 -12.13 1.67
CA VAL A 115 9.41 -12.29 0.22
C VAL A 115 9.80 -11.02 -0.52
N SER A 116 10.14 -11.18 -1.79
CA SER A 116 10.35 -10.09 -2.73
C SER A 116 9.75 -10.44 -4.09
N GLY A 117 9.48 -9.42 -4.90
CA GLY A 117 8.91 -9.65 -6.22
C GLY A 117 8.54 -8.36 -6.94
N SER A 118 7.84 -8.54 -8.05
CA SER A 118 7.23 -7.49 -8.85
C SER A 118 5.97 -8.04 -9.54
N GLY A 119 5.14 -7.16 -10.07
CA GLY A 119 3.87 -7.49 -10.69
C GLY A 119 2.82 -7.97 -9.68
N SER A 120 1.90 -8.80 -10.16
CA SER A 120 0.89 -9.46 -9.34
C SER A 120 1.45 -10.78 -8.78
N LYS A 121 1.41 -10.96 -7.47
CA LYS A 121 1.84 -12.18 -6.76
C LYS A 121 0.76 -12.60 -5.76
N VAL A 122 0.62 -13.91 -5.57
CA VAL A 122 -0.24 -14.48 -4.53
C VAL A 122 0.60 -15.45 -3.72
N TYR A 123 0.59 -15.27 -2.40
CA TYR A 123 1.27 -16.11 -1.43
C TYR A 123 0.24 -16.89 -0.64
N THR A 124 0.30 -18.21 -0.67
CA THR A 124 -0.59 -19.06 0.15
C THR A 124 0.02 -19.19 1.55
N VAL A 125 -0.80 -18.97 2.58
CA VAL A 125 -0.39 -19.07 3.98
C VAL A 125 -0.85 -20.44 4.50
N ALA A 126 0.10 -21.34 4.70
CA ALA A 126 -0.18 -22.65 5.29
C ALA A 126 -0.54 -22.49 6.77
N ASN A 127 -1.47 -23.33 7.26
CA ASN A 127 -1.86 -23.38 8.68
C ASN A 127 -2.23 -22.01 9.29
N ALA A 128 -2.81 -21.12 8.49
CA ALA A 128 -3.18 -19.77 8.93
C ALA A 128 -4.25 -19.84 10.03
N THR A 129 -3.89 -19.44 11.24
CA THR A 129 -4.79 -19.33 12.39
C THR A 129 -4.56 -17.98 13.10
N GLY A 130 -5.62 -17.38 13.65
CA GLY A 130 -5.52 -16.12 14.38
C GLY A 130 -5.42 -14.90 13.46
N THR A 131 -4.59 -13.92 13.84
CA THR A 131 -4.43 -12.68 13.06
C THR A 131 -3.26 -12.81 12.10
N ILE A 132 -3.55 -12.68 10.81
CA ILE A 132 -2.54 -12.56 9.76
C ILE A 132 -2.24 -11.08 9.55
N THR A 133 -0.96 -10.73 9.58
CA THR A 133 -0.40 -9.41 9.31
C THR A 133 0.59 -9.53 8.16
N ALA A 134 0.38 -8.71 7.14
CA ALA A 134 1.18 -8.65 5.92
C ALA A 134 1.72 -7.23 5.76
N THR A 135 3.02 -7.10 5.55
CA THR A 135 3.71 -5.82 5.42
C THR A 135 4.53 -5.81 4.13
N PHE A 136 4.26 -4.89 3.23
CA PHE A 136 4.97 -4.77 1.95
C PHE A 136 5.44 -3.34 1.71
N GLN A 137 6.59 -3.19 1.08
CA GLN A 137 7.22 -1.91 0.78
C GLN A 137 7.74 -1.88 -0.65
N LYS A 138 7.54 -0.74 -1.31
CA LYS A 138 8.10 -0.45 -2.64
C LYS A 138 9.62 -0.31 -2.56
N THR A 139 10.30 -0.89 -3.54
CA THR A 139 11.77 -0.77 -3.68
C THR A 139 12.19 0.38 -4.58
N ASP A 140 11.21 1.08 -5.19
CA ASP A 140 11.41 2.20 -6.08
C ASP A 140 10.72 3.49 -5.59
N SER A 141 11.10 4.61 -6.21
CA SER A 141 10.60 5.95 -5.89
C SER A 141 9.34 6.33 -6.70
N THR A 142 8.84 5.44 -7.55
CA THR A 142 7.70 5.70 -8.44
C THR A 142 6.45 6.06 -7.66
N ALA A 143 5.82 7.21 -7.89
CA ALA A 143 4.61 7.62 -7.15
C ALA A 143 3.28 7.39 -7.92
N THR A 144 3.38 7.04 -9.20
CA THR A 144 2.23 6.95 -10.13
C THR A 144 1.47 5.63 -10.03
N HIS A 145 2.11 4.61 -9.46
CA HIS A 145 1.56 3.26 -9.38
C HIS A 145 1.38 2.86 -7.90
N PRO A 146 0.15 2.45 -7.51
CA PRO A 146 -0.10 2.00 -6.15
C PRO A 146 0.42 0.57 -5.94
N LEU A 147 1.08 0.34 -4.81
CA LEU A 147 1.25 -0.99 -4.24
C LEU A 147 -0.04 -1.35 -3.52
N SER A 148 -0.71 -2.42 -3.94
CA SER A 148 -1.95 -2.93 -3.32
C SER A 148 -1.70 -4.28 -2.68
N VAL A 149 -2.17 -4.46 -1.45
CA VAL A 149 -2.06 -5.71 -0.68
C VAL A 149 -3.43 -6.12 -0.19
N SER A 150 -3.80 -7.39 -0.37
CA SER A 150 -5.10 -7.93 0.03
C SER A 150 -4.95 -9.28 0.69
N ILE A 151 -5.71 -9.54 1.75
CA ILE A 151 -5.79 -10.83 2.43
C ILE A 151 -7.12 -11.49 2.05
N TYR A 152 -7.07 -12.73 1.59
CA TYR A 152 -8.21 -13.55 1.21
C TYR A 152 -8.30 -14.80 2.08
N LYS A 153 -9.53 -15.25 2.37
CA LYS A 153 -9.83 -16.55 2.95
C LYS A 153 -10.91 -17.24 2.11
N ASN A 154 -10.59 -18.43 1.60
CA ASN A 154 -11.49 -19.23 0.76
C ASN A 154 -12.08 -18.41 -0.42
N GLY A 155 -11.23 -17.65 -1.10
CA GLY A 155 -11.62 -16.75 -2.20
C GLY A 155 -12.33 -15.45 -1.78
N GLN A 156 -12.69 -15.26 -0.51
CA GLN A 156 -13.30 -14.02 -0.02
C GLN A 156 -12.25 -13.05 0.51
N GLN A 157 -12.30 -11.80 0.07
CA GLN A 157 -11.42 -10.74 0.57
C GLN A 157 -11.80 -10.34 2.00
N LEU A 158 -10.84 -10.41 2.92
CA LEU A 158 -11.02 -10.02 4.32
C LEU A 158 -10.53 -8.59 4.59
N ALA A 159 -9.40 -8.22 4.01
CA ALA A 159 -8.80 -6.89 4.19
C ALA A 159 -8.01 -6.48 2.95
N ILE A 160 -7.89 -5.17 2.74
CA ILE A 160 -7.12 -4.55 1.66
C ILE A 160 -6.60 -3.20 2.12
N ASP A 161 -5.39 -2.87 1.68
CA ASP A 161 -4.86 -1.51 1.77
C ASP A 161 -3.89 -1.26 0.60
N ASN A 162 -3.59 0.01 0.33
CA ASN A 162 -2.69 0.39 -0.74
C ASN A 162 -1.91 1.68 -0.44
N THR A 163 -0.81 1.88 -1.17
CA THR A 163 -0.05 3.13 -1.12
C THR A 163 0.55 3.48 -2.47
N SER A 164 0.45 4.75 -2.84
CA SER A 164 1.15 5.31 -4.01
C SER A 164 2.44 6.03 -3.65
N ALA A 165 2.75 6.22 -2.36
CA ALA A 165 3.94 6.96 -1.95
C ALA A 165 5.24 6.34 -2.51
N SER A 166 6.23 7.18 -2.82
CA SER A 166 7.59 6.75 -3.15
C SER A 166 8.17 5.95 -1.98
N TYR A 167 8.74 4.77 -2.25
CA TYR A 167 9.17 3.82 -1.20
C TYR A 167 8.09 3.48 -0.16
N GLY A 168 6.81 3.70 -0.51
CA GLY A 168 5.69 3.55 0.39
C GLY A 168 5.55 2.14 0.95
N LYS A 169 5.07 2.06 2.19
CA LYS A 169 4.85 0.82 2.94
C LYS A 169 3.36 0.63 3.23
N VAL A 170 2.87 -0.58 3.05
CA VAL A 170 1.49 -1.00 3.34
C VAL A 170 1.54 -2.07 4.42
N THR A 171 0.67 -1.97 5.42
CA THR A 171 0.49 -3.01 6.44
C THR A 171 -0.98 -3.35 6.55
N VAL A 172 -1.34 -4.60 6.26
CA VAL A 172 -2.72 -5.11 6.31
C VAL A 172 -2.80 -6.20 7.37
N SER A 173 -3.87 -6.21 8.15
CA SER A 173 -4.14 -7.30 9.10
C SER A 173 -5.59 -7.77 9.02
N ALA A 174 -5.80 -9.08 9.16
CA ALA A 174 -7.12 -9.69 9.22
C ALA A 174 -7.12 -10.92 10.11
N THR A 175 -8.21 -11.15 10.82
CA THR A 175 -8.43 -12.39 11.58
C THR A 175 -9.03 -13.46 10.66
N VAL A 176 -8.43 -14.65 10.68
CA VAL A 176 -8.83 -15.83 9.88
C VAL A 176 -9.33 -16.95 10.78
#